data_AF-A0A1Y2IZV0-F1
#
_entry.id   AF-A0A1Y2IZV0-F1
#
_cell.length_a   1.000
_cell.length_b   1.000
_cell.length_c   1.000
_cell.angle_alpha   90.00
_cell.angle_beta   90.00
_cell.angle_gamma   90.00
#
_symmetry.space_group_name_H-M   'P 1'
#
loop_
_entity.id
_entity.type
_entity.pdbx_description
1 polymer ?
#
loop_
_entity_poly.entity_id
_entity_poly.type
_entity_poly.pdbx_seq_one_letter_code
_entity_poly.pdbx_strand_id
1 'polypeptide(L)'
;MLSCRPHRTILSRSRLTCRTPSSRYYSDKVRGLTAHKILSTLLSYLLPSLNVDALRPFRVVPVYLPTWVIDAEVEATAWLQKAESDDHYIKDRVQVQFAQSDMPGFLYSPLSRLSFMTPSALDPDATPAVPWSESLRRHDGHDVLCLPYSLTPLHLSDAVSSLSMADANISKTLRFEPGSVKQTMIAAYPILIPGYLAQYNIDMPNPATRQNQEMTVSSFIEAHVPNGRSVIEVSPLAKEMFKFLNIPPSDLFINGQHAPLTRSFACVYKVTGRHVNNQLCRPVVEDWVNRALGRETPLQHYRDRFFGTSDSEAIRKVESQWADPRIRPFDADERNANLEWLATGSDVFILNSLLEVYNNKRATPGEPQEVDGSDQETDDAELEWLKKQIVVAEHKREQKTPTWLAEYEIQQRLLETPESSASSNDVAPAQQADNAPQDTASDATTHADSEKPPS
;
A
#
# COMPACT_ATOMS: atom_id res chain seq x y z
N MET A 1 25.52 -13.84 -7.98
CA MET A 1 25.33 -14.33 -6.60
C MET A 1 25.16 -13.11 -5.71
N LEU A 2 23.92 -12.66 -5.52
CA LEU A 2 23.61 -11.44 -4.76
C LEU A 2 23.60 -11.78 -3.26
N SER A 3 24.46 -11.09 -2.52
CA SER A 3 24.66 -11.23 -1.07
C SER A 3 23.45 -10.65 -0.32
N CYS A 4 22.68 -11.50 0.36
CA CYS A 4 21.64 -11.06 1.28
C CYS A 4 22.31 -10.68 2.63
N ARG A 5 22.42 -9.39 2.94
CA ARG A 5 22.81 -8.86 4.26
C ARG A 5 21.58 -8.40 5.07
N PRO A 6 21.68 -8.27 6.42
CA PRO A 6 20.67 -8.77 7.36
C PRO A 6 19.64 -7.72 7.80
N HIS A 7 18.62 -8.20 8.54
CA HIS A 7 17.35 -7.56 8.98
C HIS A 7 16.16 -7.80 8.07
N ARG A 8 15.81 -9.08 7.87
CA ARG A 8 14.52 -9.47 7.29
C ARG A 8 13.83 -10.40 8.27
N THR A 9 12.52 -10.29 8.41
CA THR A 9 11.73 -11.18 9.27
C THR A 9 10.75 -11.97 8.39
N ILE A 10 10.55 -13.25 8.68
CA ILE A 10 9.66 -14.17 7.97
C ILE A 10 8.52 -14.52 8.91
N LEU A 11 7.25 -14.53 8.49
CA LEU A 11 6.19 -15.03 9.34
C LEU A 11 6.36 -16.53 9.65
N SER A 12 6.29 -16.90 10.94
CA SER A 12 6.43 -18.26 11.46
C SER A 12 5.42 -19.21 10.83
N ARG A 13 5.79 -20.49 10.81
CA ARG A 13 5.10 -21.53 10.06
C ARG A 13 4.26 -22.42 10.96
N SER A 14 3.04 -22.69 10.54
CA SER A 14 2.26 -23.83 11.01
C SER A 14 2.73 -25.10 10.26
N ARG A 15 3.08 -26.19 10.96
CA ARG A 15 3.52 -27.45 10.33
C ARG A 15 2.38 -28.09 9.53
N LEU A 16 2.33 -27.88 8.22
CA LEU A 16 1.54 -28.69 7.29
C LEU A 16 2.43 -29.79 6.71
N THR A 17 2.21 -31.04 7.14
CA THR A 17 2.91 -32.22 6.62
C THR A 17 2.20 -32.74 5.36
N CYS A 18 2.70 -32.35 4.18
CA CYS A 18 2.34 -33.04 2.94
C CYS A 18 3.05 -34.40 2.88
N ARG A 19 2.36 -35.47 3.28
CA ARG A 19 2.84 -36.85 3.04
C ARG A 19 2.64 -37.20 1.56
N THR A 20 3.73 -37.53 0.86
CA THR A 20 3.69 -38.09 -0.49
C THR A 20 3.50 -39.62 -0.43
N PRO A 21 2.50 -40.20 -1.12
CA PRO A 21 2.42 -41.65 -1.29
C PRO A 21 3.10 -42.08 -2.59
N SER A 22 3.94 -43.11 -2.50
CA SER A 22 4.45 -43.86 -3.64
C SER A 22 3.39 -44.84 -4.15
N SER A 23 3.21 -44.96 -5.48
CA SER A 23 3.03 -46.25 -6.17
C SER A 23 2.73 -46.08 -7.67
N ARG A 24 3.11 -47.14 -8.41
CA ARG A 24 3.04 -47.43 -9.84
C ARG A 24 1.66 -47.95 -10.32
N TYR A 25 1.51 -47.90 -11.65
CA TYR A 25 0.69 -48.70 -12.60
C TYR A 25 -0.86 -48.57 -12.61
N TYR A 26 -1.41 -48.14 -13.77
CA TYR A 26 -2.45 -48.75 -14.65
C TYR A 26 -2.82 -47.72 -15.77
N SER A 27 -2.50 -47.96 -17.05
CA SER A 27 -3.28 -48.60 -18.14
C SER A 27 -4.43 -47.78 -18.74
N ASP A 28 -4.46 -47.79 -20.07
CA ASP A 28 -5.23 -46.98 -21.01
C ASP A 28 -6.76 -47.13 -21.01
N LYS A 29 -7.38 -46.06 -21.53
CA LYS A 29 -8.78 -45.85 -21.97
C LYS A 29 -9.76 -45.35 -20.90
N VAL A 30 -10.12 -44.06 -20.99
CA VAL A 30 -11.48 -43.55 -21.26
C VAL A 30 -11.37 -42.06 -21.66
N ARG A 31 -11.81 -41.72 -22.88
CA ARG A 31 -11.94 -40.34 -23.37
C ARG A 31 -13.15 -39.68 -22.69
N GLY A 32 -12.88 -38.82 -21.72
CA GLY A 32 -13.85 -37.97 -20.99
C GLY A 32 -13.20 -37.20 -19.82
N LEU A 33 -11.93 -36.81 -19.99
CA LEU A 33 -10.96 -36.79 -18.89
C LEU A 33 -10.85 -35.49 -18.06
N THR A 34 -11.51 -34.39 -18.42
CA THR A 34 -11.38 -33.13 -17.66
C THR A 34 -12.51 -32.88 -16.69
N ALA A 35 -13.77 -33.10 -17.12
CA ALA A 35 -14.89 -33.12 -16.21
C ALA A 35 -14.69 -34.20 -15.15
N HIS A 36 -14.15 -35.36 -15.53
CA HIS A 36 -13.75 -36.37 -14.55
C HIS A 36 -12.71 -35.80 -13.59
N LYS A 37 -11.55 -35.28 -13.99
CA LYS A 37 -10.54 -34.78 -13.03
C LYS A 37 -11.03 -33.67 -12.08
N ILE A 38 -11.91 -32.78 -12.53
CA ILE A 38 -12.49 -31.71 -11.70
C ILE A 38 -13.57 -32.29 -10.77
N LEU A 39 -14.50 -33.10 -11.31
CA LEU A 39 -15.52 -33.81 -10.54
C LEU A 39 -14.89 -34.81 -9.59
N SER A 40 -13.77 -35.41 -9.95
CA SER A 40 -12.99 -36.39 -9.19
C SER A 40 -12.30 -35.70 -8.04
N THR A 41 -11.77 -34.49 -8.26
CA THR A 41 -11.25 -33.62 -7.19
C THR A 41 -12.39 -33.20 -6.25
N LEU A 42 -13.54 -32.79 -6.79
CA LEU A 42 -14.73 -32.44 -5.99
C LEU A 42 -15.27 -33.66 -5.21
N LEU A 43 -15.33 -34.83 -5.84
CA LEU A 43 -15.76 -36.09 -5.23
C LEU A 43 -14.75 -36.59 -4.21
N SER A 44 -13.44 -36.43 -4.45
CA SER A 44 -12.41 -36.76 -3.45
C SER A 44 -12.50 -35.85 -2.22
N TYR A 45 -12.95 -34.61 -2.40
CA TYR A 45 -13.20 -33.69 -1.31
C TYR A 45 -14.47 -34.06 -0.53
N LEU A 46 -15.57 -34.38 -1.23
CA LEU A 46 -16.86 -34.75 -0.62
C LEU A 46 -16.87 -36.17 -0.04
N LEU A 47 -16.09 -37.10 -0.62
CA LEU A 47 -16.04 -38.52 -0.30
C LEU A 47 -14.57 -39.01 -0.31
N PRO A 48 -13.78 -38.69 0.73
CA PRO A 48 -12.34 -39.00 0.77
C PRO A 48 -12.02 -40.50 0.72
N SER A 49 -12.99 -41.38 0.98
CA SER A 49 -12.86 -42.83 0.89
C SER A 49 -12.89 -43.37 -0.55
N LEU A 50 -13.41 -42.59 -1.49
CA LEU A 50 -13.32 -42.90 -2.91
C LEU A 50 -11.92 -42.50 -3.36
N ASN A 51 -11.05 -43.50 -3.55
CA ASN A 51 -9.66 -43.37 -3.98
C ASN A 51 -9.56 -42.86 -5.43
N VAL A 52 -9.97 -41.62 -5.60
CA VAL A 52 -10.18 -40.96 -6.87
C VAL A 52 -8.98 -40.05 -7.12
N ASP A 53 -8.35 -40.17 -8.29
CA ASP A 53 -7.17 -39.37 -8.64
C ASP A 53 -7.52 -37.88 -8.66
N ALA A 54 -7.16 -37.20 -7.57
CA ALA A 54 -7.23 -35.76 -7.46
C ALA A 54 -6.18 -35.11 -8.37
N LEU A 55 -6.46 -33.90 -8.83
CA LEU A 55 -5.49 -33.12 -9.59
C LEU A 55 -4.24 -32.86 -8.74
N ARG A 56 -3.11 -33.47 -9.12
CA ARG A 56 -1.83 -33.29 -8.44
C ARG A 56 -0.95 -32.31 -9.22
N PRO A 57 -0.23 -31.40 -8.53
CA PRO A 57 0.73 -30.56 -9.21
C PRO A 57 1.88 -31.42 -9.71
N PHE A 58 2.33 -31.19 -10.93
CA PHE A 58 3.54 -31.85 -11.46
C PHE A 58 4.82 -31.11 -11.02
N ARG A 59 4.68 -29.86 -10.58
CA ARG A 59 5.77 -29.05 -10.03
C ARG A 59 5.27 -28.23 -8.86
N VAL A 60 6.03 -28.23 -7.76
CA VAL A 60 5.81 -27.39 -6.59
C VAL A 60 7.14 -26.77 -6.19
N VAL A 61 7.18 -25.45 -6.00
CA VAL A 61 8.37 -24.70 -5.60
C VAL A 61 8.04 -23.82 -4.40
N PRO A 62 8.73 -23.97 -3.26
CA PRO A 62 8.55 -23.03 -2.14
C PRO A 62 9.09 -21.65 -2.54
N VAL A 63 8.39 -20.59 -2.14
CA VAL A 63 8.72 -19.20 -2.48
C VAL A 63 8.55 -18.28 -1.27
N TYR A 64 9.35 -17.22 -1.21
CA TYR A 64 9.12 -16.07 -0.34
C TYR A 64 8.74 -14.84 -1.17
N LEU A 65 7.56 -14.28 -0.90
CA LEU A 65 7.09 -13.04 -1.51
C LEU A 65 7.48 -11.83 -0.64
N PRO A 66 8.26 -10.87 -1.15
CA PRO A 66 8.64 -9.67 -0.40
C PRO A 66 7.44 -8.75 -0.26
N THR A 67 7.21 -8.30 0.97
CA THR A 67 6.03 -7.51 1.34
C THR A 67 6.45 -6.48 2.38
N TRP A 68 5.86 -5.29 2.30
CA TRP A 68 6.05 -4.24 3.29
C TRP A 68 4.80 -4.12 4.14
N VAL A 69 4.97 -4.17 5.46
CA VAL A 69 3.96 -3.65 6.38
C VAL A 69 4.30 -2.20 6.67
N ILE A 70 3.30 -1.34 6.75
CA ILE A 70 3.46 0.11 6.83
C ILE A 70 2.60 0.67 7.95
N ASP A 71 3.25 1.38 8.85
CA ASP A 71 2.62 2.33 9.76
C ASP A 71 2.97 3.75 9.28
N ALA A 72 1.98 4.62 9.16
CA ALA A 72 2.21 5.98 8.66
C ALA A 72 1.22 6.99 9.24
N GLU A 73 1.68 8.22 9.39
CA GLU A 73 0.84 9.39 9.62
C GLU A 73 1.05 10.39 8.49
N VAL A 74 -0.06 10.80 7.88
CA VAL A 74 -0.08 11.71 6.74
C VAL A 74 -1.06 12.82 7.03
N GLU A 75 -0.63 14.05 6.81
CA GLU A 75 -1.48 15.23 6.88
C GLU A 75 -1.73 15.77 5.48
N ALA A 76 -2.95 16.25 5.22
CA ALA A 76 -3.32 16.86 3.96
C ALA A 76 -4.43 17.89 4.16
N THR A 77 -4.57 18.79 3.21
CA THR A 77 -5.76 19.60 3.03
C THR A 77 -6.81 18.79 2.27
N ALA A 78 -7.99 18.62 2.87
CA ALA A 78 -9.13 17.95 2.26
C ALA A 78 -10.29 18.91 2.04
N TRP A 79 -11.16 18.55 1.10
CA TRP A 79 -12.42 19.22 0.82
C TRP A 79 -13.53 18.22 1.07
N LEU A 80 -14.44 18.56 1.98
CA LEU A 80 -15.52 17.69 2.43
C LEU A 80 -16.89 18.28 2.12
N GLN A 81 -17.82 17.45 1.67
CA GLN A 81 -19.25 17.76 1.64
C GLN A 81 -19.96 17.06 2.80
N LYS A 82 -20.94 17.72 3.45
CA LYS A 82 -21.70 17.09 4.54
C LYS A 82 -22.69 16.06 3.99
N ALA A 83 -23.33 16.37 2.86
CA ALA A 83 -24.19 15.47 2.10
C ALA A 83 -23.82 15.45 0.62
N GLU A 84 -24.15 14.36 -0.10
CA GLU A 84 -23.95 14.28 -1.56
C GLU A 84 -24.73 15.34 -2.35
N SER A 85 -25.79 15.90 -1.75
CA SER A 85 -26.61 16.97 -2.33
C SER A 85 -26.04 18.37 -2.10
N ASP A 86 -24.98 18.52 -1.31
CA ASP A 86 -24.45 19.83 -0.98
C ASP A 86 -23.52 20.33 -2.09
N ASP A 87 -23.81 21.51 -2.63
CA ASP A 87 -22.99 22.12 -3.67
C ASP A 87 -21.65 22.68 -3.14
N HIS A 88 -21.50 22.78 -1.82
CA HIS A 88 -20.37 23.46 -1.18
C HIS A 88 -19.42 22.48 -0.51
N TYR A 89 -18.15 22.56 -0.88
CA TYR A 89 -17.08 21.87 -0.18
C TYR A 89 -16.53 22.74 0.96
N ILE A 90 -16.30 22.13 2.11
CA ILE A 90 -15.62 22.72 3.25
C ILE A 90 -14.16 22.30 3.19
N LYS A 91 -13.24 23.27 3.14
CA LYS A 91 -11.81 23.04 3.22
C LYS A 91 -11.43 22.74 4.67
N ASP A 92 -10.70 21.66 4.91
CA ASP A 92 -10.28 21.23 6.24
C ASP A 92 -8.85 20.67 6.21
N ARG A 93 -8.14 20.76 7.33
CA ARG A 93 -6.87 20.04 7.52
C ARG A 93 -7.21 18.68 8.11
N VAL A 94 -6.72 17.63 7.45
CA VAL A 94 -7.03 16.25 7.82
C VAL A 94 -5.74 15.49 8.06
N GLN A 95 -5.73 14.72 9.14
CA GLN A 95 -4.69 13.75 9.46
C GLN A 95 -5.25 12.34 9.25
N VAL A 96 -4.52 11.52 8.50
CA VAL A 96 -4.84 10.12 8.24
C VAL A 96 -3.72 9.26 8.83
N GLN A 97 -4.10 8.29 9.64
CA GLN A 97 -3.19 7.33 10.24
C GLN A 97 -3.46 5.96 9.63
N PHE A 98 -2.40 5.34 9.12
CA PHE A 98 -2.37 3.99 8.60
C PHE A 98 -1.63 3.11 9.60
N ALA A 99 -2.21 1.96 9.92
CA ALA A 99 -1.59 0.99 10.81
C ALA A 99 -1.64 -0.36 10.15
N GLN A 100 -0.50 -1.04 10.05
CA GLN A 100 -0.38 -2.38 9.49
C GLN A 100 -0.88 -2.49 8.04
N SER A 101 -0.71 -1.42 7.25
CA SER A 101 -1.05 -1.43 5.83
C SER A 101 -0.03 -2.26 5.05
N ASP A 102 -0.49 -2.92 4.00
CA ASP A 102 0.26 -3.85 3.16
C ASP A 102 0.63 -3.21 1.82
N MET A 103 1.89 -3.35 1.42
CA MET A 103 2.35 -3.01 0.08
C MET A 103 3.26 -4.13 -0.47
N PRO A 104 3.02 -4.61 -1.70
CA PRO A 104 3.89 -5.59 -2.32
C PRO A 104 5.30 -5.02 -2.51
N GLY A 105 6.32 -5.77 -2.10
CA GLY A 105 7.73 -5.44 -2.34
C GLY A 105 8.22 -5.79 -3.75
N PHE A 106 7.34 -6.32 -4.61
CA PHE A 106 7.64 -6.79 -5.96
C PHE A 106 6.54 -6.38 -6.94
N LEU A 107 6.83 -6.50 -8.24
CA LEU A 107 5.86 -6.26 -9.31
C LEU A 107 5.78 -7.44 -10.29
N TYR A 108 5.03 -8.47 -9.91
CA TYR A 108 4.72 -9.63 -10.74
C TYR A 108 3.22 -9.83 -10.78
N SER A 109 2.64 -9.45 -11.90
CA SER A 109 1.22 -9.59 -12.17
C SER A 109 0.85 -11.07 -12.37
N PRO A 110 -0.27 -11.56 -11.82
CA PRO A 110 -1.28 -10.82 -11.05
C PRO A 110 -1.02 -10.81 -9.53
N LEU A 111 0.03 -11.47 -9.02
CA LEU A 111 0.27 -11.66 -7.58
C LEU A 111 0.55 -10.36 -6.82
N SER A 112 1.24 -9.39 -7.44
CA SER A 112 1.49 -8.09 -6.81
C SER A 112 0.21 -7.25 -6.62
N ARG A 113 -0.92 -7.69 -7.18
CA ARG A 113 -2.23 -7.04 -6.99
C ARG A 113 -3.02 -7.66 -5.85
N LEU A 114 -2.40 -8.51 -5.04
CA LEU A 114 -3.01 -9.16 -3.90
C LEU A 114 -2.35 -8.69 -2.61
N SER A 115 -3.17 -8.37 -1.62
CA SER A 115 -2.71 -8.23 -0.25
C SER A 115 -2.54 -9.61 0.39
N PHE A 116 -1.39 -9.86 0.98
CA PHE A 116 -1.06 -11.09 1.70
C PHE A 116 -1.27 -10.98 3.22
N MET A 117 -1.56 -9.78 3.71
CA MET A 117 -1.82 -9.54 5.12
C MET A 117 -3.19 -10.06 5.54
N THR A 118 -3.20 -10.74 6.68
CA THR A 118 -4.39 -11.26 7.34
C THR A 118 -4.31 -10.91 8.83
N PRO A 119 -5.43 -10.84 9.56
CA PRO A 119 -5.38 -10.60 11.01
C PRO A 119 -4.47 -11.59 11.74
N SER A 120 -4.49 -12.87 11.35
CA SER A 120 -3.62 -13.90 11.92
C SER A 120 -2.14 -13.71 11.58
N ALA A 121 -1.81 -13.13 10.42
CA ALA A 121 -0.44 -12.82 10.02
C ALA A 121 0.15 -11.63 10.80
N LEU A 122 -0.70 -10.71 11.25
CA LEU A 122 -0.32 -9.52 12.01
C LEU A 122 -0.25 -9.78 13.52
N ASP A 123 -0.93 -10.82 13.99
CA ASP A 123 -0.92 -11.29 15.37
C ASP A 123 0.43 -11.95 15.70
N PRO A 124 1.25 -11.33 16.57
CA PRO A 124 2.57 -11.85 16.93
C PRO A 124 2.50 -13.16 17.73
N ASP A 125 1.39 -13.42 18.42
CA ASP A 125 1.20 -14.65 19.22
C ASP A 125 0.78 -15.81 18.32
N ALA A 126 -0.06 -15.55 17.32
CA ALA A 126 -0.51 -16.57 16.37
C ALA A 126 0.55 -16.92 15.31
N THR A 127 1.21 -15.89 14.75
CA THR A 127 2.18 -16.06 13.66
C THR A 127 3.43 -15.22 13.93
N PRO A 128 4.29 -15.61 14.89
CA PRO A 128 5.45 -14.82 15.28
C PRO A 128 6.40 -14.63 14.10
N ALA A 129 6.95 -13.43 13.93
CA ALA A 129 7.90 -13.20 12.87
C ALA A 129 9.29 -13.76 13.27
N VAL A 130 9.86 -14.64 12.45
CA VAL A 130 11.16 -15.31 12.59
C VAL A 130 12.23 -14.54 11.83
N PRO A 131 13.34 -14.13 12.47
CA PRO A 131 14.45 -13.48 11.78
C PRO A 131 15.02 -14.34 10.64
N TRP A 132 15.41 -13.68 9.55
CA TRP A 132 16.04 -14.31 8.40
C TRP A 132 17.33 -15.00 8.81
N SER A 133 17.49 -16.22 8.32
CA SER A 133 18.71 -17.01 8.48
C SER A 133 18.92 -17.85 7.22
N GLU A 134 20.17 -18.23 6.96
CA GLU A 134 20.53 -19.00 5.77
C GLU A 134 19.83 -20.37 5.72
N SER A 135 19.48 -20.94 6.88
CA SER A 135 18.70 -22.19 6.96
C SER A 135 17.31 -22.06 6.35
N LEU A 136 16.72 -20.86 6.34
CA LEU A 136 15.39 -20.60 5.76
C LEU A 136 15.41 -20.62 4.22
N ARG A 137 16.59 -20.64 3.59
CA ARG A 137 16.73 -20.86 2.14
C ARG A 137 16.41 -22.27 1.70
N ARG A 138 16.36 -23.23 2.63
CA ARG A 138 16.04 -24.62 2.32
C ARG A 138 14.82 -25.05 3.09
N HIS A 139 13.90 -25.68 2.38
CA HIS A 139 12.70 -26.23 2.96
C HIS A 139 12.48 -27.66 2.46
N ASP A 140 12.52 -28.63 3.39
CA ASP A 140 12.40 -30.06 3.11
C ASP A 140 13.35 -30.56 2.00
N GLY A 141 14.57 -30.02 1.99
CA GLY A 141 15.61 -30.35 1.01
C GLY A 141 15.51 -29.60 -0.32
N HIS A 142 14.49 -28.74 -0.50
CA HIS A 142 14.33 -27.89 -1.68
C HIS A 142 14.82 -26.47 -1.41
N ASP A 143 15.48 -25.86 -2.40
CA ASP A 143 15.84 -24.45 -2.32
C ASP A 143 14.58 -23.58 -2.49
N VAL A 144 14.40 -22.62 -1.57
CA VAL A 144 13.29 -21.67 -1.57
C VAL A 144 13.59 -20.53 -2.53
N LEU A 145 12.68 -20.29 -3.47
CA LEU A 145 12.76 -19.15 -4.37
C LEU A 145 12.55 -17.85 -3.59
N CYS A 146 13.60 -17.07 -3.42
CA CYS A 146 13.53 -15.79 -2.73
C CYS A 146 13.39 -14.68 -3.76
N LEU A 147 12.19 -14.10 -3.89
CA LEU A 147 12.02 -12.95 -4.77
C LEU A 147 12.68 -11.71 -4.13
N PRO A 148 13.44 -10.92 -4.90
CA PRO A 148 14.06 -9.71 -4.39
C PRO A 148 13.02 -8.59 -4.23
N TYR A 149 13.28 -7.68 -3.31
CA TYR A 149 12.52 -6.43 -3.25
C TYR A 149 12.88 -5.56 -4.45
N SER A 150 11.86 -5.11 -5.19
CA SER A 150 11.99 -4.14 -6.29
C SER A 150 11.18 -2.87 -6.06
N LEU A 151 10.42 -2.78 -4.96
CA LEU A 151 9.67 -1.59 -4.53
C LEU A 151 9.94 -1.32 -3.04
N THR A 152 9.84 -0.05 -2.62
CA THR A 152 9.74 0.37 -1.20
C THR A 152 8.61 1.39 -1.04
N PRO A 153 8.05 1.59 0.18
CA PRO A 153 7.00 2.57 0.42
C PRO A 153 7.52 3.99 0.67
N LEU A 154 8.84 4.20 0.67
CA LEU A 154 9.47 5.45 1.12
C LEU A 154 9.18 6.66 0.22
N HIS A 155 8.69 6.44 -1.00
CA HIS A 155 8.31 7.45 -1.99
C HIS A 155 6.78 7.59 -2.15
N LEU A 156 5.98 6.93 -1.29
CA LEU A 156 4.53 6.99 -1.39
C LEU A 156 3.98 8.41 -1.23
N SER A 157 4.54 9.20 -0.30
CA SER A 157 4.16 10.61 -0.13
C SER A 157 4.35 11.39 -1.44
N ASP A 158 5.50 11.23 -2.09
CA ASP A 158 5.86 11.95 -3.31
C ASP A 158 4.99 11.52 -4.49
N ALA A 159 4.64 10.24 -4.54
CA ALA A 159 3.69 9.69 -5.50
C ALA A 159 2.31 10.32 -5.31
N VAL A 160 1.80 10.34 -4.07
CA VAL A 160 0.49 10.90 -3.74
C VAL A 160 0.47 12.42 -3.99
N SER A 161 1.52 13.15 -3.62
CA SER A 161 1.59 14.61 -3.82
C SER A 161 1.63 15.02 -5.29
N SER A 162 1.99 14.10 -6.17
CA SER A 162 2.06 14.32 -7.61
C SER A 162 0.82 13.89 -8.39
N LEU A 163 -0.21 13.38 -7.71
CA LEU A 163 -1.46 13.00 -8.35
C LEU A 163 -2.14 14.21 -8.98
N SER A 164 -2.91 13.96 -10.03
CA SER A 164 -3.82 14.97 -10.56
C SER A 164 -4.95 15.23 -9.58
N MET A 165 -5.58 16.41 -9.64
CA MET A 165 -6.79 16.69 -8.86
C MET A 165 -7.94 15.72 -9.18
N ALA A 166 -7.95 15.11 -10.38
CA ALA A 166 -8.94 14.11 -10.76
C ALA A 166 -8.70 12.78 -10.02
N ASP A 167 -7.45 12.36 -9.88
CA ASP A 167 -7.07 11.14 -9.16
C ASP A 167 -7.16 11.32 -7.63
N ALA A 168 -7.02 12.56 -7.15
CA ALA A 168 -7.18 12.94 -5.75
C ALA A 168 -8.65 12.98 -5.26
N ASN A 169 -9.58 12.58 -6.12
CA ASN A 169 -11.00 12.45 -5.79
C ASN A 169 -11.25 11.07 -5.15
N ILE A 170 -11.39 11.03 -3.83
CA ILE A 170 -11.56 9.80 -3.06
C ILE A 170 -13.00 9.27 -3.21
N SER A 171 -13.96 10.17 -3.12
CA SER A 171 -15.39 9.94 -3.34
C SER A 171 -16.08 11.25 -3.68
N LYS A 172 -17.37 11.22 -4.07
CA LYS A 172 -18.14 12.44 -4.36
C LYS A 172 -18.04 13.49 -3.26
N THR A 173 -18.03 13.06 -1.99
CA THR A 173 -18.03 13.93 -0.81
C THR A 173 -16.64 14.21 -0.23
N LEU A 174 -15.59 13.55 -0.72
CA LEU A 174 -14.24 13.67 -0.17
C LEU A 174 -13.19 13.72 -1.28
N ARG A 175 -12.44 14.80 -1.33
CA ARG A 175 -11.25 14.97 -2.18
C ARG A 175 -10.14 15.61 -1.36
N PHE A 176 -8.89 15.43 -1.75
CA PHE A 176 -7.76 16.13 -1.12
C PHE A 176 -6.95 16.92 -2.14
N GLU A 177 -6.12 17.82 -1.66
CA GLU A 177 -5.17 18.58 -2.47
C GLU A 177 -3.81 17.87 -2.47
N PRO A 178 -3.38 17.24 -3.59
CA PRO A 178 -2.15 16.45 -3.65
C PRO A 178 -0.92 17.19 -3.11
N GLY A 179 -0.68 18.42 -3.57
CA GLY A 179 0.48 19.22 -3.16
C GLY A 179 0.51 19.57 -1.66
N SER A 180 -0.59 19.38 -0.93
CA SER A 180 -0.65 19.62 0.52
C SER A 180 -0.28 18.41 1.37
N VAL A 181 -0.06 17.25 0.74
CA VAL A 181 0.24 15.99 1.43
C VAL A 181 1.62 16.07 2.06
N LYS A 182 1.65 15.93 3.39
CA LYS A 182 2.85 15.90 4.21
C LYS A 182 2.87 14.61 5.01
N GLN A 183 3.88 13.78 4.78
CA GLN A 183 4.14 12.62 5.62
C GLN A 183 4.86 13.07 6.89
N THR A 184 4.23 12.88 8.05
CA THR A 184 4.83 13.21 9.35
C THR A 184 5.61 12.01 9.91
N MET A 185 5.18 10.80 9.61
CA MET A 185 5.84 9.56 10.02
C MET A 185 5.58 8.45 9.01
N ILE A 186 6.60 7.62 8.75
CA ILE A 186 6.46 6.33 8.09
C ILE A 186 7.45 5.34 8.72
N ALA A 187 6.94 4.19 9.13
CA ALA A 187 7.74 3.01 9.44
C ALA A 187 7.41 1.91 8.43
N ALA A 188 8.44 1.42 7.75
CA ALA A 188 8.34 0.41 6.72
C ALA A 188 8.99 -0.89 7.20
N TYR A 189 8.20 -1.95 7.32
CA TYR A 189 8.63 -3.24 7.85
C TYR A 189 8.76 -4.28 6.74
N PRO A 190 9.99 -4.69 6.37
CA PRO A 190 10.19 -5.69 5.33
C PRO A 190 9.92 -7.09 5.88
N ILE A 191 8.93 -7.78 5.30
CA ILE A 191 8.62 -9.17 5.62
C ILE A 191 8.59 -10.08 4.39
N LEU A 192 8.93 -11.35 4.60
CA LEU A 192 8.88 -12.38 3.57
C LEU A 192 7.70 -13.31 3.84
N ILE A 193 6.75 -13.38 2.91
CA ILE A 193 5.57 -14.24 3.04
C ILE A 193 5.87 -15.62 2.43
N PRO A 194 5.90 -16.70 3.22
CA PRO A 194 6.06 -18.03 2.68
C PRO A 194 4.82 -18.48 1.90
N GLY A 195 5.06 -19.13 0.76
CA GLY A 195 4.06 -19.84 -0.01
C GLY A 195 4.67 -20.89 -0.93
N TYR A 196 3.82 -21.49 -1.75
CA TYR A 196 4.18 -22.47 -2.76
C TYR A 196 3.64 -22.04 -4.12
N LEU A 197 4.50 -22.11 -5.13
CA LEU A 197 4.10 -22.05 -6.53
C LEU A 197 3.90 -23.46 -7.05
N ALA A 198 2.66 -23.80 -7.39
CA ALA A 198 2.27 -25.10 -7.92
C ALA A 198 1.87 -24.97 -9.39
N GLN A 199 2.27 -25.93 -10.23
CA GLN A 199 1.84 -26.02 -11.62
C GLN A 199 1.11 -27.34 -11.86
N TYR A 200 0.00 -27.25 -12.57
CA TYR A 200 -0.90 -28.36 -12.87
C TYR A 200 -1.07 -28.48 -14.38
N ASN A 201 -1.09 -29.71 -14.91
CA ASN A 201 -1.47 -29.96 -16.30
C ASN A 201 -2.94 -30.38 -16.34
N ILE A 202 -3.72 -29.66 -17.14
CA ILE A 202 -5.17 -29.83 -17.26
C ILE A 202 -5.50 -29.97 -18.76
N ASP A 203 -6.23 -31.03 -19.10
CA ASP A 203 -6.62 -31.33 -20.48
C ASP A 203 -7.94 -30.64 -20.84
N MET A 204 -7.95 -29.36 -21.21
CA MET A 204 -9.20 -28.64 -21.45
C MET A 204 -9.79 -28.92 -22.84
N PRO A 205 -11.10 -29.18 -22.97
CA PRO A 205 -11.73 -29.34 -24.28
C PRO A 205 -11.68 -28.01 -25.05
N ASN A 206 -11.10 -28.02 -26.25
CA ASN A 206 -11.08 -26.84 -27.11
C ASN A 206 -12.35 -26.80 -27.98
N PRO A 207 -13.21 -25.78 -27.83
CA PRO A 207 -14.49 -25.72 -28.54
C PRO A 207 -14.33 -25.60 -30.07
N ALA A 208 -13.21 -25.04 -30.55
CA ALA A 208 -12.97 -24.85 -31.97
C ALA A 208 -12.53 -26.15 -32.67
N THR A 209 -11.67 -26.95 -32.03
CA THR A 209 -11.06 -28.14 -32.65
C THR A 209 -11.72 -29.46 -32.24
N ARG A 210 -12.59 -29.44 -31.21
CA ARG A 210 -13.16 -30.64 -30.55
C ARG A 210 -12.10 -31.61 -30.01
N GLN A 211 -10.84 -31.18 -29.91
CA GLN A 211 -9.75 -31.93 -29.29
C GLN A 211 -9.46 -31.37 -27.90
N ASN A 212 -8.95 -32.22 -27.01
CA ASN A 212 -8.42 -31.75 -25.74
C ASN A 212 -7.08 -31.06 -25.99
N GLN A 213 -6.92 -29.88 -25.40
CA GLN A 213 -5.69 -29.13 -25.39
C GLN A 213 -5.09 -29.21 -23.99
N GLU A 214 -3.86 -29.71 -23.87
CA GLU A 214 -3.13 -29.68 -22.61
C GLU A 214 -2.79 -28.22 -22.27
N MET A 215 -3.13 -27.80 -21.05
CA MET A 215 -2.86 -26.47 -20.53
C MET A 215 -2.17 -26.58 -19.19
N THR A 216 -1.18 -25.73 -18.97
CA THR A 216 -0.57 -25.55 -17.65
C THR A 216 -1.27 -24.43 -16.92
N VAL A 217 -1.72 -24.70 -15.69
CA VAL A 217 -2.30 -23.71 -14.78
C VAL A 217 -1.36 -23.55 -13.59
N SER A 218 -1.06 -22.30 -13.25
CA SER A 218 -0.24 -21.95 -12.10
C SER A 218 -1.12 -21.57 -10.90
N SER A 219 -0.70 -21.96 -9.71
CA SER A 219 -1.32 -21.55 -8.46
C SER A 219 -0.27 -21.10 -7.45
N PHE A 220 -0.58 -20.07 -6.69
CA PHE A 220 0.12 -19.69 -5.48
C PHE A 220 -0.69 -20.14 -4.25
N ILE A 221 -0.04 -20.81 -3.30
CA ILE A 221 -0.66 -21.32 -2.08
C ILE A 221 0.06 -20.71 -0.88
N GLU A 222 -0.65 -19.99 -0.04
CA GLU A 222 -0.09 -19.39 1.17
C GLU A 222 0.29 -20.45 2.20
N ALA A 223 1.45 -20.27 2.83
CA ALA A 223 1.97 -21.20 3.84
C ALA A 223 2.22 -20.54 5.20
N HIS A 224 1.95 -19.23 5.33
CA HIS A 224 2.16 -18.47 6.57
C HIS A 224 0.99 -18.56 7.56
N VAL A 225 -0.20 -19.00 7.10
CA VAL A 225 -1.38 -19.22 7.94
C VAL A 225 -1.97 -20.61 7.71
N PRO A 226 -2.57 -21.25 8.74
CA PRO A 226 -3.33 -22.48 8.56
C PRO A 226 -4.48 -22.25 7.57
N ASN A 227 -4.68 -23.17 6.63
CA ASN A 227 -5.69 -23.04 5.57
C ASN A 227 -5.56 -21.73 4.78
N GLY A 228 -4.31 -21.34 4.48
CA GLY A 228 -3.98 -20.19 3.66
C GLY A 228 -4.65 -20.24 2.29
N ARG A 229 -4.73 -19.08 1.66
CA ARG A 229 -5.42 -18.95 0.38
C ARG A 229 -4.70 -19.71 -0.72
N SER A 230 -5.47 -20.28 -1.62
CA SER A 230 -4.99 -20.72 -2.93
C SER A 230 -5.47 -19.71 -3.97
N VAL A 231 -4.52 -19.13 -4.67
CA VAL A 231 -4.71 -18.21 -5.80
C VAL A 231 -4.38 -19.01 -7.05
N ILE A 232 -5.32 -19.09 -7.99
CA ILE A 232 -5.18 -19.86 -9.23
C ILE A 232 -5.31 -18.90 -10.39
N GLU A 233 -4.34 -18.91 -11.29
CA GLU A 233 -4.38 -18.10 -12.51
C GLU A 233 -5.45 -18.63 -13.46
N VAL A 234 -6.30 -17.73 -13.96
CA VAL A 234 -7.35 -18.11 -14.92
C VAL A 234 -6.75 -18.20 -16.31
N SER A 235 -6.79 -19.39 -16.89
CA SER A 235 -6.28 -19.61 -18.24
C SER A 235 -7.06 -18.78 -19.29
N PRO A 236 -6.44 -18.40 -20.41
CA PRO A 236 -7.13 -17.65 -21.47
C PRO A 236 -8.41 -18.34 -21.97
N LEU A 237 -8.38 -19.67 -22.10
CA LEU A 237 -9.57 -20.44 -22.51
C LEU A 237 -10.71 -20.35 -21.49
N ALA A 238 -10.40 -20.39 -20.19
CA ALA A 238 -11.41 -20.20 -19.16
C ALA A 238 -12.00 -18.79 -19.21
N LYS A 239 -11.19 -17.76 -19.50
CA LYS A 239 -11.68 -16.38 -19.71
C LYS A 239 -12.63 -16.29 -20.90
N GLU A 240 -12.31 -16.92 -22.03
CA GLU A 240 -13.21 -16.97 -23.19
C GLU A 240 -14.53 -17.70 -22.87
N MET A 241 -14.47 -18.77 -22.08
CA MET A 241 -15.66 -19.47 -21.60
C MET A 241 -16.52 -18.58 -20.68
N PHE A 242 -15.92 -17.80 -19.77
CA PHE A 242 -16.67 -16.85 -18.94
C PHE A 242 -17.33 -15.75 -19.76
N LYS A 243 -16.60 -15.20 -20.74
CA LYS A 243 -17.18 -14.23 -21.69
C LYS A 243 -18.39 -14.82 -22.43
N PHE A 244 -18.27 -16.06 -22.92
CA PHE A 244 -19.38 -16.76 -23.57
C PHE A 244 -20.62 -16.91 -22.66
N LEU A 245 -20.41 -17.11 -21.36
CA LEU A 245 -21.47 -17.19 -20.35
C LEU A 245 -21.93 -15.83 -19.81
N ASN A 246 -21.43 -14.72 -20.35
CA ASN A 246 -21.66 -13.36 -19.87
C ASN A 246 -21.26 -13.15 -18.39
N ILE A 247 -20.25 -13.88 -17.93
CA ILE A 247 -19.62 -13.72 -16.61
C ILE A 247 -18.36 -12.88 -16.81
N PRO A 248 -18.16 -11.78 -16.04
CA PRO A 248 -16.96 -10.96 -16.18
C PRO A 248 -15.71 -11.80 -15.90
N PRO A 249 -14.75 -11.89 -16.83
CA PRO A 249 -13.58 -12.73 -16.65
C PRO A 249 -12.70 -12.15 -15.53
N SER A 250 -12.40 -12.97 -14.52
CA SER A 250 -11.36 -12.67 -13.54
C SER A 250 -10.01 -13.16 -14.03
N ASP A 251 -8.94 -12.47 -13.61
CA ASP A 251 -7.57 -12.96 -13.82
C ASP A 251 -7.19 -14.08 -12.84
N LEU A 252 -7.88 -14.12 -11.69
CA LEU A 252 -7.57 -15.02 -10.58
C LEU A 252 -8.84 -15.66 -9.99
N PHE A 253 -8.73 -16.94 -9.65
CA PHE A 253 -9.62 -17.60 -8.70
C PHE A 253 -8.94 -17.65 -7.34
N ILE A 254 -9.63 -17.21 -6.29
CA ILE A 254 -9.07 -17.22 -4.94
C ILE A 254 -10.00 -18.03 -4.04
N ASN A 255 -9.43 -19.03 -3.39
CA ASN A 255 -10.12 -19.89 -2.44
C ASN A 255 -9.43 -19.81 -1.07
N GLY A 256 -10.20 -19.93 0.02
CA GLY A 256 -9.71 -19.92 1.40
C GLY A 256 -10.41 -18.90 2.28
N GLN A 257 -10.23 -19.02 3.59
CA GLN A 257 -10.97 -18.24 4.60
C GLN A 257 -10.74 -16.72 4.50
N HIS A 258 -9.61 -16.29 3.96
CA HIS A 258 -9.24 -14.88 3.82
C HIS A 258 -9.42 -14.33 2.39
N ALA A 259 -10.10 -15.05 1.51
CA ALA A 259 -10.32 -14.61 0.12
C ALA A 259 -10.92 -13.18 0.01
N PRO A 260 -11.84 -12.74 0.89
CA PRO A 260 -12.34 -11.35 0.87
C PRO A 260 -11.29 -10.28 1.13
N LEU A 261 -10.18 -10.62 1.82
CA LEU A 261 -9.12 -9.67 2.21
C LEU A 261 -8.04 -9.50 1.14
N THR A 262 -8.18 -10.15 -0.01
CA THR A 262 -7.16 -10.15 -1.09
C THR A 262 -6.90 -8.78 -1.70
N ARG A 263 -7.77 -7.80 -1.47
CA ARG A 263 -7.60 -6.41 -1.91
C ARG A 263 -7.52 -5.43 -0.74
N SER A 264 -7.23 -5.92 0.48
CA SER A 264 -7.18 -5.11 1.70
C SER A 264 -5.75 -4.63 1.96
N PHE A 265 -5.26 -3.71 1.13
CA PHE A 265 -3.92 -3.12 1.26
C PHE A 265 -3.85 -2.08 2.37
N ALA A 266 -4.81 -1.18 2.44
CA ALA A 266 -4.88 -0.18 3.49
C ALA A 266 -5.59 -0.74 4.72
N CYS A 267 -5.06 -0.39 5.88
CA CYS A 267 -5.76 -0.46 7.16
C CYS A 267 -5.68 0.94 7.77
N VAL A 268 -6.74 1.72 7.54
CA VAL A 268 -6.81 3.10 8.04
C VAL A 268 -7.18 3.04 9.51
N TYR A 269 -6.25 3.39 10.38
CA TYR A 269 -6.47 3.39 11.83
C TYR A 269 -7.45 4.49 12.22
N LYS A 270 -7.18 5.72 11.76
CA LYS A 270 -7.96 6.91 12.12
C LYS A 270 -7.87 8.00 11.05
N VAL A 271 -8.97 8.72 10.86
CA VAL A 271 -9.06 9.95 10.06
C VAL A 271 -9.56 11.05 10.98
N THR A 272 -8.78 12.10 11.13
CA THR A 272 -9.04 13.19 12.07
C THR A 272 -9.06 14.52 11.32
N GLY A 273 -10.05 15.36 11.60
CA GLY A 273 -10.25 16.67 10.99
C GLY A 273 -11.39 17.39 11.71
N ARG A 274 -11.49 18.72 11.57
CA ARG A 274 -12.55 19.51 12.22
C ARG A 274 -13.94 19.12 11.76
N HIS A 275 -14.09 18.82 10.47
CA HIS A 275 -15.35 18.48 9.81
C HIS A 275 -15.43 17.02 9.37
N VAL A 276 -14.46 16.21 9.80
CA VAL A 276 -14.35 14.79 9.45
C VAL A 276 -15.12 13.94 10.45
N ASN A 277 -15.98 13.07 9.94
CA ASN A 277 -16.49 11.95 10.73
C ASN A 277 -15.63 10.71 10.46
N ASN A 278 -14.81 10.30 11.43
CA ASN A 278 -13.93 9.15 11.30
C ASN A 278 -14.66 7.87 10.85
N GLN A 279 -15.86 7.59 11.37
CA GLN A 279 -16.61 6.39 11.03
C GLN A 279 -17.06 6.36 9.56
N LEU A 280 -17.32 7.53 8.98
CA LEU A 280 -17.73 7.67 7.58
C LEU A 280 -16.52 7.77 6.63
N CYS A 281 -15.51 8.57 6.99
CA CYS A 281 -14.38 8.84 6.10
C CYS A 281 -13.35 7.69 6.07
N ARG A 282 -13.12 7.00 7.20
CA ARG A 282 -12.15 5.88 7.30
C ARG A 282 -12.37 4.79 6.23
N PRO A 283 -13.56 4.16 6.11
CA PRO A 283 -13.78 3.12 5.10
C PRO A 283 -13.68 3.65 3.67
N VAL A 284 -14.02 4.93 3.44
CA VAL A 284 -13.96 5.56 2.12
C VAL A 284 -12.50 5.76 1.67
N VAL A 285 -11.63 6.22 2.58
CA VAL A 285 -10.19 6.34 2.33
C VAL A 285 -9.57 4.95 2.11
N GLU A 286 -9.91 3.99 2.96
CA GLU A 286 -9.40 2.62 2.88
C GLU A 286 -9.76 1.97 1.53
N ASP A 287 -11.01 2.04 1.12
CA ASP A 287 -11.51 1.51 -0.15
C ASP A 287 -10.88 2.22 -1.36
N TRP A 288 -10.65 3.54 -1.29
CA TRP A 288 -9.92 4.25 -2.35
C TRP A 288 -8.48 3.76 -2.51
N VAL A 289 -7.72 3.61 -1.42
CA VAL A 289 -6.35 3.07 -1.47
C VAL A 289 -6.35 1.64 -1.97
N ASN A 290 -7.27 0.80 -1.47
CA ASN A 290 -7.43 -0.60 -1.87
C ASN A 290 -7.71 -0.75 -3.37
N ARG A 291 -8.58 0.10 -3.92
CA ARG A 291 -8.85 0.12 -5.37
C ARG A 291 -7.67 0.62 -6.18
N ALA A 292 -6.92 1.60 -5.68
CA ALA A 292 -5.75 2.13 -6.37
C ALA A 292 -4.65 1.06 -6.47
N LEU A 293 -4.31 0.41 -5.35
CA LEU A 293 -3.27 -0.63 -5.30
C LEU A 293 -3.71 -1.97 -5.91
N GLY A 294 -5.00 -2.26 -5.93
CA GLY A 294 -5.54 -3.46 -6.61
C GLY A 294 -5.50 -3.38 -8.15
N ARG A 295 -5.18 -2.21 -8.73
CA ARG A 295 -5.00 -2.02 -10.17
C ARG A 295 -3.52 -2.18 -10.54
N GLU A 296 -3.26 -2.68 -11.75
CA GLU A 296 -1.88 -2.90 -12.23
C GLU A 296 -1.15 -1.59 -12.54
N THR A 297 -1.85 -0.64 -13.17
CA THR A 297 -1.27 0.61 -13.68
C THR A 297 -0.62 1.47 -12.60
N PRO A 298 -1.23 1.73 -11.43
CA PRO A 298 -0.63 2.61 -10.42
C PRO A 298 0.69 2.08 -9.85
N LEU A 299 0.78 0.78 -9.55
CA LEU A 299 2.02 0.17 -9.05
C LEU A 299 3.12 0.15 -10.12
N GLN A 300 2.79 -0.08 -11.39
CA GLN A 300 3.74 0.01 -12.50
C GLN A 300 4.26 1.45 -12.67
N HIS A 301 3.38 2.45 -12.68
CA HIS A 301 3.79 3.86 -12.77
C HIS A 301 4.66 4.28 -11.58
N TYR A 302 4.32 3.81 -10.37
CA TYR A 302 5.12 4.04 -9.17
C TYR A 302 6.53 3.44 -9.33
N ARG A 303 6.61 2.18 -9.78
CA ARG A 303 7.88 1.51 -10.07
C ARG A 303 8.71 2.29 -11.08
N ASP A 304 8.15 2.58 -12.24
CA ASP A 304 8.88 3.20 -13.36
C ASP A 304 9.45 4.56 -12.96
N ARG A 305 8.68 5.34 -12.19
CA ARG A 305 9.08 6.67 -11.73
C ARG A 305 10.23 6.64 -10.72
N PHE A 306 10.13 5.83 -9.68
CA PHE A 306 11.08 5.90 -8.56
C PHE A 306 12.19 4.84 -8.65
N PHE A 307 11.91 3.69 -9.27
CA PHE A 307 12.78 2.52 -9.29
C PHE A 307 13.28 2.14 -10.69
N GLY A 308 12.74 2.76 -11.74
CA GLY A 308 13.10 2.51 -13.13
C GLY A 308 12.34 1.32 -13.73
N THR A 309 12.51 1.15 -15.04
CA THR A 309 11.67 0.24 -15.86
C THR A 309 12.17 -1.21 -15.84
N SER A 310 13.43 -1.45 -15.46
CA SER A 310 14.03 -2.79 -15.43
C SER A 310 14.06 -3.37 -14.01
N ASP A 311 14.01 -4.71 -13.88
CA ASP A 311 14.03 -5.36 -12.54
C ASP A 311 15.36 -5.13 -11.83
N SER A 312 16.47 -5.17 -12.56
CA SER A 312 17.81 -4.98 -12.01
C SER A 312 18.05 -3.57 -11.47
N GLU A 313 17.56 -2.54 -12.18
CA GLU A 313 17.64 -1.15 -11.70
C GLU A 313 16.80 -0.96 -10.45
N ALA A 314 15.57 -1.48 -10.46
CA ALA A 314 14.65 -1.38 -9.34
C ALA A 314 15.21 -2.04 -8.09
N ILE A 315 15.73 -3.27 -8.20
CA ILE A 315 16.40 -3.98 -7.10
C ILE A 315 17.58 -3.17 -6.56
N ARG A 316 18.45 -2.65 -7.44
CA ARG A 316 19.61 -1.85 -7.02
C ARG A 316 19.21 -0.58 -6.25
N LYS A 317 18.14 0.11 -6.70
CA LYS A 317 17.63 1.30 -6.01
C LYS A 317 17.05 0.96 -4.64
N VAL A 318 16.28 -0.12 -4.53
CA VAL A 318 15.85 -0.61 -3.22
C VAL A 318 17.03 -0.98 -2.34
N GLU A 319 18.06 -1.63 -2.90
CA GLU A 319 19.27 -2.01 -2.16
C GLU A 319 19.99 -0.81 -1.55
N SER A 320 20.00 0.33 -2.24
CA SER A 320 20.57 1.58 -1.72
C SER A 320 19.77 2.21 -0.58
N GLN A 321 18.50 1.84 -0.42
CA GLN A 321 17.58 2.41 0.58
C GLN A 321 17.55 1.62 1.89
N TRP A 322 18.15 0.42 1.97
CA TRP A 322 18.13 -0.39 3.20
C TRP A 322 18.74 0.30 4.44
N ALA A 323 19.56 1.32 4.24
CA ALA A 323 20.13 2.12 5.32
C ALA A 323 19.21 3.26 5.81
N ASP A 324 18.04 3.44 5.18
CA ASP A 324 17.07 4.46 5.60
C ASP A 324 16.52 4.10 6.99
N PRO A 325 16.59 5.02 7.98
CA PRO A 325 16.19 4.74 9.36
C PRO A 325 14.70 4.41 9.52
N ARG A 326 13.88 4.77 8.52
CA ARG A 326 12.44 4.48 8.45
C ARG A 326 12.15 3.01 8.12
N ILE A 327 13.15 2.26 7.61
CA ILE A 327 13.04 0.81 7.45
C ILE A 327 13.31 0.17 8.81
N ARG A 328 12.29 -0.46 9.38
CA ARG A 328 12.29 -0.98 10.75
C ARG A 328 12.16 -2.50 10.79
N PRO A 329 12.73 -3.18 11.80
CA PRO A 329 12.45 -4.59 12.04
C PRO A 329 10.96 -4.83 12.31
N PHE A 330 10.40 -5.91 11.76
CA PHE A 330 9.03 -6.32 12.05
C PHE A 330 8.98 -7.10 13.37
N ASP A 331 9.09 -6.38 14.48
CA ASP A 331 8.95 -6.93 15.84
C ASP A 331 7.79 -6.26 16.59
N ALA A 332 7.33 -6.92 17.66
CA ALA A 332 6.15 -6.49 18.39
C ALA A 332 6.39 -5.19 19.17
N ASP A 333 7.57 -5.01 19.77
CA ASP A 333 7.88 -3.86 20.61
C ASP A 333 7.97 -2.58 19.77
N GLU A 334 8.69 -2.64 18.64
CA GLU A 334 8.81 -1.55 17.67
C GLU A 334 7.45 -1.15 17.10
N ARG A 335 6.63 -2.13 16.71
CA ARG A 335 5.26 -1.87 16.22
C ARG A 335 4.38 -1.24 17.30
N ASN A 336 4.41 -1.77 18.52
CA ASN A 336 3.61 -1.24 19.62
C ASN A 336 4.02 0.20 19.95
N ALA A 337 5.33 0.50 19.98
CA ALA A 337 5.82 1.86 20.17
C ALA A 337 5.31 2.82 19.08
N ASN A 338 5.36 2.40 17.80
CA ASN A 338 4.86 3.21 16.69
C ASN A 338 3.34 3.41 16.76
N LEU A 339 2.57 2.38 17.09
CA LEU A 339 1.11 2.47 17.28
C LEU A 339 0.74 3.39 18.45
N GLU A 340 1.46 3.32 19.57
CA GLU A 340 1.26 4.21 20.70
C GLU A 340 1.57 5.67 20.35
N TRP A 341 2.63 5.91 19.58
CA TRP A 341 2.96 7.24 19.07
C TRP A 341 1.86 7.77 18.14
N LEU A 342 1.38 6.97 17.19
CA LEU A 342 0.26 7.31 16.31
C LEU A 342 -0.98 7.69 17.13
N ALA A 343 -1.34 6.88 18.14
CA ALA A 343 -2.48 7.20 19.00
C ALA A 343 -2.35 8.59 19.66
N THR A 344 -1.17 8.93 20.19
CA THR A 344 -0.94 10.27 20.77
C THR A 344 -0.93 11.40 19.74
N GLY A 345 -0.48 11.14 18.50
CA GLY A 345 -0.53 12.11 17.41
C GLY A 345 -1.94 12.57 17.09
N SER A 346 -2.90 11.64 17.13
CA SER A 346 -4.31 11.96 16.91
C SER A 346 -4.93 12.76 18.06
N ASP A 347 -4.57 12.47 19.31
CA ASP A 347 -5.04 13.23 20.47
C ASP A 347 -4.61 14.70 20.37
N VAL A 348 -3.32 14.95 20.04
CA VAL A 348 -2.77 16.29 19.82
C VAL A 348 -3.51 16.99 18.67
N PHE A 349 -3.75 16.28 17.56
CA PHE A 349 -4.45 16.85 16.41
C PHE A 349 -5.89 17.26 16.74
N ILE A 350 -6.64 16.43 17.48
CA ILE A 350 -8.01 16.74 17.92
C ILE A 350 -8.03 17.98 18.80
N LEU A 351 -7.15 18.04 19.81
CA LEU A 351 -7.13 19.16 20.75
C LEU A 351 -6.77 20.48 20.05
N ASN A 352 -5.82 20.46 19.11
CA ASN A 352 -5.50 21.62 18.28
C ASN A 352 -6.66 22.03 17.38
N SER A 353 -7.36 21.06 16.78
CA SER A 353 -8.55 21.33 15.95
C SER A 353 -9.67 21.98 16.76
N LEU A 354 -9.88 21.54 18.01
CA LEU A 354 -10.83 22.16 18.94
C LEU A 354 -10.39 23.60 19.27
N LEU A 355 -9.11 23.81 19.55
CA LEU A 355 -8.58 25.14 19.89
C LEU A 355 -8.82 26.13 18.75
N GLU A 356 -8.58 25.70 17.50
CA GLU A 356 -8.89 26.51 16.32
C GLU A 356 -10.38 26.83 16.19
N VAL A 357 -11.28 25.91 16.54
CA VAL A 357 -12.74 26.17 16.53
C VAL A 357 -13.10 27.26 17.54
N TYR A 358 -12.58 27.18 18.77
CA TYR A 358 -12.83 28.19 19.81
C TYR A 358 -12.30 29.57 19.42
N ASN A 359 -11.07 29.63 18.89
CA ASN A 359 -10.46 30.88 18.43
C ASN A 359 -11.27 31.52 17.28
N ASN A 360 -11.76 30.70 16.33
CA ASN A 360 -12.59 31.20 15.23
C ASN A 360 -13.96 31.71 15.71
N LYS A 361 -14.57 31.07 16.71
CA LYS A 361 -15.83 31.53 17.32
C LYS A 361 -15.66 32.93 17.95
N ARG A 362 -14.55 33.17 18.65
CA ARG A 362 -14.23 34.49 19.24
C ARG A 362 -13.89 35.56 18.20
N ALA A 363 -13.22 35.17 17.12
CA ALA A 363 -12.78 36.10 16.08
C ALA A 363 -13.90 36.56 15.13
N THR A 364 -15.11 36.02 15.25
CA THR A 364 -16.27 36.39 14.43
C THR A 364 -17.20 37.30 15.23
N PRO A 365 -16.98 38.63 15.29
CA PRO A 365 -17.73 39.58 16.13
C PRO A 365 -19.17 39.89 15.64
N GLY A 366 -19.85 38.93 15.01
CA GLY A 366 -20.98 39.20 14.10
C GLY A 366 -22.38 38.93 14.61
N GLU A 367 -22.59 38.08 15.62
CA GLU A 367 -23.92 37.88 16.20
C GLU A 367 -23.88 38.27 17.67
N PRO A 368 -24.52 39.40 18.07
CA PRO A 368 -24.82 39.65 19.46
C PRO A 368 -25.82 38.58 19.91
N GLN A 369 -25.32 37.41 20.30
CA GLN A 369 -26.05 36.56 21.20
C GLN A 369 -26.24 37.39 22.47
N GLU A 370 -27.49 37.57 22.90
CA GLU A 370 -27.83 38.06 24.23
C GLU A 370 -27.32 37.02 25.25
N VAL A 371 -26.01 36.99 25.44
CA VAL A 371 -25.34 36.10 26.37
C VAL A 371 -25.34 36.82 27.71
N ASP A 372 -26.05 36.24 28.66
CA ASP A 372 -26.01 36.64 30.06
C ASP A 372 -24.53 36.64 30.52
N GLY A 373 -24.09 37.68 31.23
CA GLY A 373 -22.67 37.95 31.48
C GLY A 373 -21.88 36.86 32.22
N SER A 374 -22.51 35.75 32.60
CA SER A 374 -21.93 34.57 33.22
C SER A 374 -21.13 33.66 32.26
N ASP A 375 -21.41 33.68 30.96
CA ASP A 375 -20.85 32.64 30.06
C ASP A 375 -19.43 32.95 29.59
N GLN A 376 -19.01 34.23 29.61
CA GLN A 376 -17.70 34.64 29.11
C GLN A 376 -16.53 34.13 29.98
N GLU A 377 -16.70 34.12 31.31
CA GLU A 377 -15.67 33.59 32.23
C GLU A 377 -15.50 32.06 32.07
N THR A 378 -16.59 31.35 31.75
CA THR A 378 -16.58 29.91 31.49
C THR A 378 -15.80 29.59 30.20
N ASP A 379 -16.03 30.35 29.13
CA ASP A 379 -15.32 30.19 27.85
C ASP A 379 -13.79 30.42 27.99
N ASP A 380 -13.35 31.38 28.82
CA ASP A 380 -11.92 31.62 29.08
C ASP A 380 -11.27 30.47 29.85
N ALA A 381 -11.97 29.94 30.86
CA ALA A 381 -11.47 28.80 31.64
C ALA A 381 -11.36 27.52 30.80
N GLU A 382 -12.33 27.25 29.91
CA GLU A 382 -12.28 26.13 28.97
C GLU A 382 -11.10 26.24 28.00
N LEU A 383 -10.84 27.44 27.48
CA LEU A 383 -9.73 27.70 26.55
C LEU A 383 -8.38 27.45 27.21
N GLU A 384 -8.18 27.94 28.43
CA GLU A 384 -6.95 27.71 29.19
C GLU A 384 -6.78 26.24 29.58
N TRP A 385 -7.87 25.55 29.92
CA TRP A 385 -7.84 24.11 30.13
C TRP A 385 -7.42 23.37 28.86
N LEU A 386 -7.96 23.74 27.69
CA LEU A 386 -7.64 23.09 26.42
C LEU A 386 -6.17 23.29 26.04
N LYS A 387 -5.63 24.50 26.17
CA LYS A 387 -4.19 24.79 25.98
C LYS A 387 -3.32 23.91 26.88
N LYS A 388 -3.71 23.77 28.15
CA LYS A 388 -3.01 22.91 29.10
C LYS A 388 -3.05 21.44 28.66
N GLN A 389 -4.19 20.95 28.17
CA GLN A 389 -4.28 19.58 27.65
C GLN A 389 -3.41 19.37 26.40
N ILE A 390 -3.32 20.36 25.52
CA ILE A 390 -2.43 20.30 24.34
C ILE A 390 -0.98 20.11 24.79
N VAL A 391 -0.50 20.93 25.72
CA VAL A 391 0.87 20.81 26.25
C VAL A 391 1.12 19.44 26.89
N VAL A 392 0.15 18.91 27.65
CA VAL A 392 0.25 17.56 28.26
C VAL A 392 0.29 16.47 27.18
N ALA A 393 -0.54 16.58 26.14
CA ALA A 393 -0.61 15.61 25.05
C ALA A 393 0.65 15.66 24.18
N GLU A 394 1.18 16.85 23.88
CA GLU A 394 2.43 17.05 23.16
C GLU A 394 3.61 16.47 23.94
N HIS A 395 3.70 16.74 25.24
CA HIS A 395 4.74 16.15 26.08
C HIS A 395 4.65 14.62 26.11
N LYS A 396 3.44 14.06 26.21
CA LYS A 396 3.22 12.61 26.13
C LYS A 396 3.63 12.05 24.77
N ARG A 397 3.33 12.75 23.67
CA ARG A 397 3.75 12.37 22.33
C ARG A 397 5.27 12.36 22.20
N GLU A 398 5.94 13.40 22.72
CA GLU A 398 7.40 13.52 22.74
C GLU A 398 8.06 12.38 23.54
N GLN A 399 7.52 12.05 24.72
CA GLN A 399 7.98 10.91 25.52
C GLN A 399 7.82 9.56 24.80
N LYS A 400 6.84 9.45 23.90
CA LYS A 400 6.58 8.24 23.11
C LYS A 400 7.20 8.28 21.72
N THR A 401 7.94 9.32 21.37
CA THR A 401 8.62 9.41 20.06
C THR A 401 9.63 8.28 19.93
N PRO A 402 9.50 7.43 18.90
CA PRO A 402 10.50 6.41 18.62
C PRO A 402 11.87 7.05 18.37
N THR A 403 12.94 6.46 18.92
CA THR A 403 14.29 7.03 18.82
C THR A 403 14.72 7.25 17.37
N TRP A 404 14.40 6.32 16.48
CA TRP A 404 14.72 6.43 15.05
C TRP A 404 14.00 7.60 14.37
N LEU A 405 12.81 7.98 14.83
CA LEU A 405 12.05 9.09 14.25
C LEU A 405 12.71 10.41 14.61
N ALA A 406 13.16 10.56 15.86
CA ALA A 406 13.94 11.71 16.29
C ALA A 406 15.27 11.83 15.52
N GLU A 407 15.98 10.71 15.32
CA GLU A 407 17.20 10.67 14.51
C GLU A 407 16.94 11.07 13.05
N TYR A 408 15.86 10.56 12.46
CA TYR A 408 15.45 10.90 11.10
C TYR A 408 15.12 12.39 10.96
N GLU A 409 14.37 12.97 11.90
CA GLU A 409 14.06 14.40 11.89
C GLU A 409 15.33 15.26 11.99
N ILE A 410 16.30 14.87 12.82
CA ILE A 410 17.59 15.56 12.91
C ILE A 410 18.33 15.46 11.56
N GLN A 411 18.36 14.28 10.93
CA GLN A 411 18.97 14.10 9.62
C GLN A 411 18.32 14.99 8.55
N GLN A 412 16.98 15.08 8.53
CA GLN A 412 16.27 15.97 7.59
C GLN A 412 16.64 17.44 7.81
N ARG A 413 16.68 17.92 9.06
CA ARG A 413 17.07 19.31 9.37
C ARG A 413 18.51 19.62 8.94
N LEU A 414 19.42 18.66 9.09
CA LEU A 414 20.82 18.80 8.66
C LEU A 414 20.94 18.87 7.13
N LEU A 415 20.11 18.12 6.40
CA LEU A 415 20.06 18.16 4.92
C LEU A 415 19.38 19.43 4.39
N GLU A 416 18.39 19.97 5.10
CA GLU A 416 17.68 21.19 4.73
C GLU A 416 18.49 22.47 4.98
N THR A 417 19.47 22.44 5.90
CA THR A 417 20.32 23.60 6.21
C THR A 417 21.17 23.93 5.00
N PRO A 418 20.84 24.95 4.19
CA PRO A 418 21.58 25.24 2.99
C PRO A 418 22.91 25.86 3.43
N GLU A 419 24.03 25.41 2.88
CA GLU A 419 25.36 26.06 3.04
C GLU A 419 25.40 27.53 2.53
N SER A 420 24.25 28.11 2.17
CA SER A 420 24.10 29.44 1.55
C SER A 420 24.36 30.64 2.47
N SER A 421 24.62 30.46 3.76
CA SER A 421 25.00 31.58 4.63
C SER A 421 26.51 31.84 4.70
N ALA A 422 27.33 31.12 3.93
CA ALA A 422 28.79 31.23 3.98
C ALA A 422 29.43 31.60 2.63
N SER A 423 28.95 32.62 1.90
CA SER A 423 29.74 33.32 0.86
C SER A 423 28.98 34.50 0.25
N SER A 424 29.09 35.69 0.86
CA SER A 424 29.03 36.98 0.13
C SER A 424 29.57 38.11 1.00
N ASN A 425 30.81 37.95 1.48
CA ASN A 425 31.66 39.09 1.83
C ASN A 425 32.79 39.14 0.81
N ASP A 426 32.46 39.44 -0.45
CA ASP A 426 33.42 39.90 -1.44
C ASP A 426 32.94 41.25 -2.01
N VAL A 427 33.44 42.29 -1.34
CA VAL A 427 34.11 43.46 -1.91
C VAL A 427 33.53 44.01 -3.22
N ALA A 428 32.89 45.18 -3.09
CA ALA A 428 32.63 46.12 -4.16
C ALA A 428 33.90 46.48 -4.97
N PRO A 429 33.75 46.73 -6.28
CA PRO A 429 34.44 47.87 -6.85
C PRO A 429 33.49 48.81 -7.62
N ALA A 430 33.71 50.09 -7.32
CA ALA A 430 33.46 51.32 -8.07
C ALA A 430 32.74 51.26 -9.44
N GLN A 431 31.65 52.05 -9.50
CA GLN A 431 31.33 53.07 -10.52
C GLN A 431 31.97 52.94 -11.91
N GLN A 432 31.13 52.81 -12.96
CA GLN A 432 31.16 53.77 -14.06
C GLN A 432 29.81 53.82 -14.82
N ALA A 433 29.34 55.05 -15.03
CA ALA A 433 28.14 55.43 -15.77
C ALA A 433 28.36 55.34 -17.29
N ASP A 434 27.29 55.06 -18.06
CA ASP A 434 26.72 56.04 -19.01
C ASP A 434 25.59 55.45 -19.91
N ASN A 435 24.46 56.17 -19.89
CA ASN A 435 23.59 56.60 -21.00
C ASN A 435 22.96 55.61 -22.02
N ALA A 436 21.69 55.29 -21.76
CA ALA A 436 20.48 55.71 -22.54
C ALA A 436 20.32 55.28 -24.04
N PRO A 437 19.17 55.56 -24.71
CA PRO A 437 18.23 54.52 -25.17
C PRO A 437 17.95 54.55 -26.70
N GLN A 438 17.30 53.53 -27.27
CA GLN A 438 16.17 53.66 -28.24
C GLN A 438 15.83 52.36 -28.98
N ASP A 439 14.51 52.11 -29.03
CA ASP A 439 13.67 51.70 -30.16
C ASP A 439 14.26 50.85 -31.29
N THR A 440 13.57 49.74 -31.60
CA THR A 440 13.01 49.52 -32.95
C THR A 440 11.99 48.38 -32.96
N ALA A 441 10.80 48.73 -33.43
CA ALA A 441 9.79 47.82 -33.95
C ALA A 441 10.23 47.27 -35.32
N SER A 442 9.84 46.03 -35.66
CA SER A 442 9.66 45.49 -37.02
C SER A 442 8.98 44.11 -36.87
N ASP A 443 7.68 43.94 -37.10
CA ASP A 443 6.99 43.70 -38.37
C ASP A 443 7.26 42.34 -39.07
N ALA A 444 6.16 41.61 -39.27
CA ALA A 444 5.84 40.63 -40.33
C ALA A 444 6.74 39.36 -40.48
N THR A 445 6.34 38.19 -41.00
CA THR A 445 5.24 37.81 -41.91
C THR A 445 5.11 36.27 -41.95
N THR A 446 3.89 35.78 -42.21
CA THR A 446 3.49 34.60 -43.06
C THR A 446 3.74 33.12 -42.70
N HIS A 447 2.62 32.38 -42.86
CA HIS A 447 2.39 31.06 -43.48
C HIS A 447 3.11 29.80 -42.97
N ALA A 448 2.31 28.80 -42.58
CA ALA A 448 2.04 27.63 -43.45
C ALA A 448 0.96 26.72 -42.84
N ASP A 449 -0.10 26.51 -43.62
CA ASP A 449 -1.04 25.40 -43.53
C ASP A 449 -0.34 24.04 -43.64
N SER A 450 -0.82 23.03 -42.93
CA SER A 450 -0.61 21.62 -43.32
C SER A 450 -1.80 20.77 -42.90
N GLU A 451 -2.69 20.64 -43.88
CA GLU A 451 -3.42 19.46 -44.34
C GLU A 451 -3.54 18.23 -43.41
N LYS A 452 -4.80 17.94 -43.11
CA LYS A 452 -5.40 16.63 -42.87
C LYS A 452 -5.24 15.72 -44.10
N PRO A 453 -5.04 14.40 -43.95
CA PRO A 453 -5.45 13.43 -44.95
C PRO A 453 -6.80 12.78 -44.57
N PRO A 454 -7.68 12.47 -45.54
CA PRO A 454 -8.75 11.50 -45.37
C PRO A 454 -8.37 10.11 -45.91
N SER A 455 -9.16 9.12 -45.44
CA SER A 455 -9.20 7.68 -45.77
C SER A 455 -8.06 6.80 -45.29
#